data_AF-A0A5P0YJB6-F1
#
_entry.id   AF-A0A5P0YJB6-F1
#
_cell.length_a   1.000
_cell.length_b   1.000
_cell.length_c   1.000
_cell.angle_alpha   90.00
_cell.angle_beta   90.00
_cell.angle_gamma   90.00
#
_symmetry.space_group_name_H-M   'P 1'
#
loop_
_entity.id
_entity.type
_entity.pdbx_description
1 polymer ?
#
loop_
_entity_poly.entity_id
_entity_poly.type
_entity_poly.pdbx_seq_one_letter_code
_entity_poly.pdbx_strand_id
1 'polypeptide(L)'
;MRMRQLLAVSAAACVVAVAVPSSAQAGTKTVNGCPPGHVCVYDANPSGPTYAKPVFSTEGGFSHRSIPVKRIFNNGKKHPGADHIYYHGKAGWGEFRGCLHFHESANTAMDKGTFADLSGYTLNPVIQSAYWGDECPANRPVLQLDIHGDGKGWITPGS
;
A
#
# COMPACT_ATOMS: atom_id res chain seq x y z
N MET A 1 -25.12 54.55 43.80
CA MET A 1 -24.99 53.08 43.75
C MET A 1 -25.34 52.61 42.34
N ARG A 2 -24.54 51.67 41.80
CA ARG A 2 -24.87 50.69 40.74
C ARG A 2 -25.09 51.25 39.32
N MET A 3 -24.56 50.68 38.23
CA MET A 3 -23.65 49.56 37.99
C MET A 3 -23.25 49.67 36.51
N ARG A 4 -21.95 49.57 36.18
CA ARG A 4 -21.50 49.50 34.77
C ARG A 4 -21.87 48.14 34.21
N GLN A 5 -22.49 48.06 33.03
CA GLN A 5 -22.60 46.82 32.28
C GLN A 5 -22.02 46.98 30.87
N LEU A 6 -20.92 46.26 30.69
CA LEU A 6 -20.19 46.04 29.44
C LEU A 6 -20.96 45.02 28.61
N LEU A 7 -21.15 45.30 27.32
CA LEU A 7 -21.51 44.29 26.32
C LEU A 7 -20.49 44.37 25.18
N ALA A 8 -19.45 43.55 25.28
CA ALA A 8 -18.52 43.28 24.19
C ALA A 8 -19.09 42.13 23.36
N VAL A 9 -19.51 42.42 22.13
CA VAL A 9 -19.96 41.43 21.17
C VAL A 9 -18.74 40.88 20.44
N SER A 10 -18.28 39.69 20.82
CA SER A 10 -17.21 38.97 20.13
C SER A 10 -17.80 38.16 18.98
N ALA A 11 -17.58 38.61 17.74
CA ALA A 11 -17.91 37.84 16.54
C ALA A 11 -16.85 36.74 16.34
N ALA A 12 -17.24 35.47 16.52
CA ALA A 12 -16.39 34.33 16.21
C ALA A 12 -16.38 34.11 14.69
N ALA A 13 -15.24 34.39 14.05
CA ALA A 13 -15.01 34.10 12.65
C ALA A 13 -14.69 32.60 12.47
N CYS A 14 -15.60 31.84 11.86
CA CYS A 14 -15.34 30.46 11.44
C CYS A 14 -14.44 30.47 10.20
N VAL A 15 -13.14 30.21 10.39
CA VAL A 15 -12.22 29.94 9.28
C VAL A 15 -12.51 28.53 8.76
N VAL A 16 -13.20 28.42 7.63
CA VAL A 16 -13.35 27.17 6.89
C VAL A 16 -12.02 26.92 6.16
N ALA A 17 -11.18 26.06 6.72
CA ALA A 17 -9.98 25.58 6.05
C ALA A 17 -10.39 24.69 4.88
N VAL A 18 -10.39 25.24 3.67
CA VAL A 18 -10.55 24.45 2.44
C VAL A 18 -9.24 23.71 2.22
N ALA A 19 -9.23 22.41 2.50
CA ALA A 19 -8.10 21.55 2.20
C ALA A 19 -7.93 21.49 0.68
N VAL A 20 -6.89 22.16 0.17
CA VAL A 20 -6.48 22.05 -1.23
C VAL A 20 -5.90 20.65 -1.42
N PRO A 21 -6.36 19.82 -2.37
CA PRO A 21 -5.74 18.53 -2.62
C PRO A 21 -4.31 18.78 -3.11
N SER A 22 -3.32 18.51 -2.26
CA SER A 22 -1.92 18.57 -2.65
C SER A 22 -1.69 17.60 -3.80
N SER A 23 -1.10 18.11 -4.89
CA SER A 23 -0.64 17.29 -6.00
C SER A 23 0.47 16.37 -5.49
N ALA A 24 0.07 15.17 -5.09
CA ALA A 24 0.97 14.10 -4.75
C ALA A 24 2.00 13.87 -5.87
N GLN A 25 3.24 13.50 -5.54
CA GLN A 25 4.26 13.23 -6.55
C GLN A 25 4.28 11.73 -6.85
N ALA A 26 4.11 11.34 -8.11
CA ALA A 26 4.20 9.93 -8.51
C ALA A 26 5.66 9.47 -8.42
N GLY A 27 5.87 8.15 -8.38
CA GLY A 27 7.18 7.56 -8.67
C GLY A 27 7.80 8.25 -9.89
N THR A 28 9.10 8.53 -9.88
CA THR A 28 9.67 9.28 -11.00
C THR A 28 9.92 8.40 -12.23
N LYS A 29 9.79 7.06 -12.09
CA LYS A 29 10.11 6.10 -13.14
C LYS A 29 9.22 4.86 -13.11
N THR A 30 9.06 4.28 -14.30
CA THR A 30 8.53 2.93 -14.47
C THR A 30 9.56 1.92 -13.99
N VAL A 31 9.20 1.11 -12.99
CA VAL A 31 10.04 0.04 -12.45
C VAL A 31 9.41 -1.28 -12.83
N ASN A 32 10.15 -2.16 -13.52
CA ASN A 32 9.66 -3.50 -13.86
C ASN A 32 8.29 -3.48 -14.57
N GLY A 33 8.12 -2.56 -15.52
CA GLY A 33 6.86 -2.39 -16.25
C GLY A 33 5.69 -1.82 -15.42
N CYS A 34 5.89 -1.50 -14.14
CA CYS A 34 4.92 -0.81 -13.30
C CYS A 34 5.05 0.70 -13.47
N PRO A 35 4.06 1.40 -14.05
CA PRO A 35 4.13 2.85 -14.20
C PRO A 35 4.10 3.57 -12.84
N PRO A 36 4.64 4.79 -12.77
CA PRO A 36 4.39 5.69 -11.65
C PRO A 36 2.89 5.88 -11.35
N GLY A 37 2.52 5.93 -10.08
CA GLY A 37 1.13 6.10 -9.66
C GLY A 37 0.35 4.79 -9.55
N HIS A 38 0.97 3.64 -9.89
CA HIS A 38 0.28 2.36 -9.91
C HIS A 38 0.70 1.42 -8.77
N VAL A 39 -0.26 0.60 -8.35
CA VAL A 39 0.01 -0.66 -7.64
C VAL A 39 0.03 -1.77 -8.67
N CYS A 40 1.09 -2.57 -8.65
CA CYS A 40 1.35 -3.60 -9.65
C CYS A 40 1.47 -4.97 -9.01
N VAL A 41 0.76 -5.92 -9.60
CA VAL A 41 0.73 -7.32 -9.22
C VAL A 41 1.39 -8.10 -10.34
N TYR A 42 2.29 -9.00 -9.97
CA TYR A 42 2.99 -9.86 -10.87
C TYR A 42 2.74 -11.31 -10.52
N ASP A 43 2.50 -12.15 -11.53
CA ASP A 43 2.72 -13.58 -11.41
C ASP A 43 4.20 -13.90 -11.73
N ALA A 44 4.61 -15.13 -11.44
CA ALA A 44 5.92 -15.60 -11.89
C ALA A 44 5.79 -16.00 -13.36
N ASN A 45 6.50 -15.29 -14.23
CA ASN A 45 6.75 -15.76 -15.58
C ASN A 45 7.77 -16.91 -15.48
N PRO A 46 7.47 -18.15 -15.91
CA PRO A 46 8.37 -19.29 -15.73
C PRO A 46 9.64 -19.26 -16.59
N SER A 47 9.87 -18.23 -17.42
CA SER A 47 10.89 -18.29 -18.49
C SER A 47 11.72 -17.02 -18.74
N GLY A 48 11.83 -16.07 -17.82
CA GLY A 48 12.66 -14.87 -18.06
C GLY A 48 12.83 -13.97 -16.84
N PRO A 49 13.65 -12.89 -16.93
CA PRO A 49 13.99 -12.04 -15.78
C PRO A 49 12.71 -11.59 -15.09
N THR A 50 12.59 -12.09 -13.87
CA THR A 50 11.38 -12.16 -13.07
C THR A 50 10.79 -10.76 -12.94
N TYR A 51 9.51 -10.61 -13.30
CA TYR A 51 8.73 -9.38 -13.12
C TYR A 51 8.91 -8.25 -14.15
N ALA A 52 9.24 -8.53 -15.42
CA ALA A 52 9.34 -7.47 -16.44
C ALA A 52 8.01 -6.74 -16.76
N LYS A 53 6.86 -7.39 -16.55
CA LYS A 53 5.52 -6.82 -16.80
C LYS A 53 4.52 -7.31 -15.75
N PRO A 54 3.71 -6.42 -15.15
CA PRO A 54 2.66 -6.84 -14.23
C PRO A 54 1.54 -7.59 -14.97
N VAL A 55 0.95 -8.58 -14.29
CA VAL A 55 -0.29 -9.22 -14.73
C VAL A 55 -1.52 -8.35 -14.46
N PHE A 56 -1.38 -7.44 -13.49
CA PHE A 56 -2.40 -6.46 -13.17
C PHE A 56 -1.75 -5.18 -12.63
N SER A 57 -2.20 -4.02 -13.09
CA SER A 57 -1.80 -2.72 -12.57
C SER A 57 -3.01 -1.81 -12.47
N THR A 58 -3.06 -0.97 -11.45
CA THR A 58 -4.12 0.03 -11.29
C THR A 58 -3.57 1.30 -10.67
N GLU A 59 -4.08 2.44 -11.12
CA GLU A 59 -3.99 3.70 -10.38
C GLU A 59 -4.90 3.55 -9.17
N GLY A 60 -4.35 3.62 -7.96
CA GLY A 60 -5.19 3.45 -6.77
C GLY A 60 -5.10 2.08 -6.11
N GLY A 61 -6.15 1.79 -5.35
CA GLY A 61 -6.45 0.47 -4.84
C GLY A 61 -7.36 -0.33 -5.77
N PHE A 62 -7.64 -1.56 -5.38
CA PHE A 62 -8.67 -2.42 -5.95
C PHE A 62 -9.28 -3.28 -4.83
N SER A 63 -10.51 -3.73 -5.02
CA SER A 63 -11.18 -4.68 -4.13
C SER A 63 -11.95 -5.71 -4.95
N HIS A 64 -12.37 -6.80 -4.29
CA HIS A 64 -13.19 -7.87 -4.87
C HIS A 64 -12.57 -8.53 -6.11
N ARG A 65 -11.25 -8.73 -6.10
CA ARG A 65 -10.54 -9.46 -7.17
C ARG A 65 -10.02 -10.82 -6.66
N SER A 66 -9.49 -11.62 -7.57
CA SER A 66 -8.74 -12.83 -7.27
C SER A 66 -7.64 -12.96 -8.32
N ILE A 67 -6.55 -12.20 -8.12
CA ILE A 67 -5.45 -12.14 -9.07
C ILE A 67 -4.32 -13.04 -8.55
N PRO A 68 -3.84 -14.04 -9.32
CA PRO A 68 -2.65 -14.79 -8.96
C PRO A 68 -1.48 -13.84 -8.71
N VAL A 69 -0.78 -14.00 -7.58
CA VAL A 69 0.29 -13.09 -7.19
C VAL A 69 1.51 -13.86 -6.74
N LYS A 70 2.67 -13.48 -7.27
CA LYS A 70 3.98 -13.87 -6.75
C LYS A 70 4.74 -12.66 -6.24
N ARG A 71 4.39 -11.46 -6.71
CA ARG A 71 4.87 -10.21 -6.15
C ARG A 71 3.82 -9.12 -6.28
N ILE A 72 3.70 -8.27 -5.26
CA ILE A 72 2.98 -7.00 -5.33
C ILE A 72 3.97 -5.87 -5.04
N PHE A 73 3.84 -4.75 -5.76
CA PHE A 73 4.72 -3.59 -5.65
C PHE A 73 3.91 -2.29 -5.67
N ASN A 74 4.28 -1.35 -4.81
CA ASN A 74 3.73 -0.01 -4.74
C ASN A 74 4.65 0.99 -5.45
N ASN A 75 4.45 1.19 -6.76
CA ASN A 75 5.08 2.29 -7.52
C ASN A 75 4.20 3.53 -7.56
N GLY A 76 3.35 3.72 -6.54
CA GLY A 76 2.23 4.62 -6.65
C GLY A 76 2.61 6.10 -6.54
N LYS A 77 1.88 6.85 -5.74
CA LYS A 77 2.04 8.31 -5.64
C LYS A 77 2.20 8.68 -4.19
N LYS A 78 3.21 9.48 -3.88
CA LYS A 78 3.39 10.08 -2.55
C LYS A 78 2.26 11.07 -2.29
N HIS A 79 1.19 10.61 -1.66
CA HIS A 79 0.14 11.45 -1.11
C HIS A 79 0.46 11.78 0.35
N PRO A 80 0.37 13.05 0.78
CA PRO A 80 0.48 13.38 2.20
C PRO A 80 -0.54 12.58 3.02
N GLY A 81 -0.04 11.65 3.85
CA GLY A 81 -0.85 10.74 4.67
C GLY A 81 -1.41 9.50 3.95
N ALA A 82 -1.10 9.26 2.67
CA ALA A 82 -1.63 8.13 1.90
C ALA A 82 -0.64 7.58 0.86
N ASP A 83 0.63 7.44 1.23
CA ASP A 83 1.70 6.85 0.41
C ASP A 83 1.91 5.34 0.69
N HIS A 84 1.06 4.75 1.53
CA HIS A 84 1.11 3.34 1.89
C HIS A 84 -0.02 2.53 1.28
N ILE A 85 0.30 1.32 0.80
CA ILE A 85 -0.68 0.38 0.29
C ILE A 85 -0.86 -0.77 1.26
N TYR A 86 -2.06 -0.87 1.81
CA TYR A 86 -2.50 -2.08 2.51
C TYR A 86 -3.05 -3.07 1.51
N TYR A 87 -2.68 -4.32 1.67
CA TYR A 87 -3.17 -5.38 0.79
C TYR A 87 -3.56 -6.63 1.57
N HIS A 88 -4.44 -7.42 0.97
CA HIS A 88 -4.95 -8.67 1.53
C HIS A 88 -5.21 -9.69 0.41
N GLY A 89 -4.99 -10.96 0.73
CA GLY A 89 -5.23 -12.07 -0.17
C GLY A 89 -5.30 -13.41 0.55
N LYS A 90 -5.43 -14.47 -0.23
CA LYS A 90 -5.52 -15.86 0.24
C LYS A 90 -4.37 -16.69 -0.29
N ALA A 91 -3.89 -17.62 0.51
CA ALA A 91 -2.84 -18.57 0.13
C ALA A 91 -3.15 -19.93 0.77
N GLY A 92 -3.56 -20.90 -0.05
CA GLY A 92 -3.96 -22.23 0.41
C GLY A 92 -5.07 -22.15 1.46
N TRP A 93 -4.80 -22.65 2.67
CA TRP A 93 -5.71 -22.64 3.82
C TRP A 93 -5.60 -21.38 4.68
N GLY A 94 -4.81 -20.40 4.24
CA GLY A 94 -4.51 -19.18 4.98
C GLY A 94 -4.89 -17.90 4.24
N GLU A 95 -4.69 -16.80 4.94
CA GLU A 95 -4.74 -15.45 4.39
C GLU A 95 -3.38 -14.78 4.52
N PHE A 96 -3.09 -13.83 3.64
CA PHE A 96 -1.94 -12.97 3.79
C PHE A 96 -2.36 -11.51 3.69
N ARG A 97 -1.62 -10.65 4.36
CA ARG A 97 -1.81 -9.20 4.32
C ARG A 97 -0.50 -8.49 4.56
N GLY A 98 -0.45 -7.22 4.23
CA GLY A 98 0.73 -6.42 4.54
C GLY A 98 0.47 -4.95 4.28
N CYS A 99 1.54 -4.19 4.41
CA CYS A 99 1.58 -2.77 4.12
C CYS A 99 2.86 -2.47 3.33
N LEU A 100 2.73 -1.76 2.22
CA LEU A 100 3.83 -1.42 1.32
C LEU A 100 4.07 0.08 1.32
N HIS A 101 5.32 0.48 1.51
CA HIS A 101 5.76 1.86 1.34
C HIS A 101 5.77 2.25 -0.13
N PHE A 102 5.59 3.52 -0.43
CA PHE A 102 5.77 4.04 -1.77
C PHE A 102 7.25 3.97 -2.20
N HIS A 103 7.47 3.62 -3.47
CA HIS A 103 8.80 3.62 -4.08
C HIS A 103 9.29 5.04 -4.40
N GLU A 104 10.03 5.64 -3.47
CA GLU A 104 10.57 6.99 -3.61
C GLU A 104 11.82 7.08 -4.51
N SER A 105 12.52 5.97 -4.72
CA SER A 105 13.82 6.01 -5.39
C SER A 105 13.72 6.24 -6.90
N ALA A 106 14.67 7.00 -7.43
CA ALA A 106 14.89 7.16 -8.87
C ALA A 106 15.54 5.91 -9.53
N ASN A 107 15.77 4.85 -8.75
CA ASN A 107 16.33 3.59 -9.21
C ASN A 107 15.29 2.77 -9.98
N THR A 108 15.78 1.92 -10.88
CA THR A 108 14.97 0.96 -11.64
C THR A 108 14.73 -0.36 -10.90
N ALA A 109 15.28 -0.51 -9.69
CA ALA A 109 15.06 -1.63 -8.80
C ALA A 109 14.00 -1.28 -7.75
N MET A 110 13.23 -2.27 -7.30
CA MET A 110 12.26 -2.10 -6.21
C MET A 110 13.00 -2.00 -4.86
N ASP A 111 12.71 -0.98 -4.05
CA ASP A 111 13.34 -0.85 -2.74
C ASP A 111 12.70 -1.77 -1.69
N LYS A 112 13.46 -2.14 -0.66
CA LYS A 112 12.92 -2.91 0.46
C LYS A 112 11.75 -2.14 1.10
N GLY A 113 10.66 -2.85 1.37
CA GLY A 113 9.44 -2.24 1.93
C GLY A 113 8.41 -1.79 0.90
N THR A 114 8.80 -1.66 -0.36
CA THR A 114 7.91 -1.22 -1.44
C THR A 114 7.19 -2.38 -2.15
N PHE A 115 7.70 -3.60 -1.96
CA PHE A 115 7.13 -4.81 -2.54
C PHE A 115 7.07 -5.95 -1.52
N ALA A 116 6.10 -6.84 -1.70
CA ALA A 116 6.04 -8.12 -1.00
C ALA A 116 6.26 -9.25 -2.01
N ASP A 117 7.16 -10.17 -1.65
CA ASP A 117 7.47 -11.35 -2.45
C ASP A 117 6.79 -12.60 -1.86
N LEU A 118 5.91 -13.20 -2.65
CA LEU A 118 5.21 -14.43 -2.35
C LEU A 118 5.73 -15.63 -3.17
N SER A 119 6.82 -15.47 -3.92
CA SER A 119 7.37 -16.51 -4.79
C SER A 119 7.85 -17.75 -4.04
N GLY A 120 8.35 -17.57 -2.82
CA GLY A 120 8.76 -18.66 -1.93
C GLY A 120 7.62 -19.51 -1.37
N TYR A 121 6.36 -19.13 -1.58
CA TYR A 121 5.21 -19.87 -1.07
C TYR A 121 4.57 -20.74 -2.17
N THR A 122 4.40 -22.03 -1.87
CA THR A 122 3.77 -23.04 -2.75
C THR A 122 2.24 -23.04 -2.70
N LEU A 123 1.64 -22.08 -1.98
CA LEU A 123 0.22 -22.07 -1.63
C LEU A 123 -0.70 -21.38 -2.67
N ASN A 124 -0.26 -21.27 -3.93
CA ASN A 124 -0.99 -20.57 -5.01
C ASN A 124 -1.67 -19.25 -4.56
N PRO A 125 -0.88 -18.29 -4.03
CA PRO A 125 -1.43 -17.05 -3.50
C PRO A 125 -2.22 -16.24 -4.53
N VAL A 126 -3.37 -15.73 -4.10
CA VAL A 126 -4.22 -14.79 -4.85
C VAL A 126 -4.44 -13.52 -4.04
N ILE A 127 -4.21 -12.36 -4.66
CA ILE A 127 -4.50 -11.07 -4.04
C ILE A 127 -5.95 -10.68 -4.31
N GLN A 128 -6.63 -10.19 -3.28
CA GLN A 128 -8.05 -9.85 -3.33
C GLN A 128 -8.31 -8.35 -3.29
N SER A 129 -7.48 -7.63 -2.55
CA SER A 129 -7.58 -6.18 -2.44
C SER A 129 -6.25 -5.51 -2.16
N ALA A 130 -6.13 -4.28 -2.63
CA ALA A 130 -5.12 -3.31 -2.21
C ALA A 130 -5.80 -1.94 -2.04
N TYR A 131 -5.42 -1.15 -1.06
CA TYR A 131 -5.97 0.20 -0.87
C TYR A 131 -4.93 1.13 -0.26
N TRP A 132 -5.05 2.41 -0.60
CA TRP A 132 -4.28 3.47 0.04
C TRP A 132 -4.72 3.64 1.48
N GLY A 133 -3.77 3.85 2.38
CA GLY A 133 -4.06 4.20 3.76
C GLY A 133 -2.88 4.91 4.42
N ASP A 134 -3.04 5.13 5.73
CA ASP A 134 -2.05 5.79 6.56
C ASP A 134 -0.74 4.98 6.67
N GLU A 135 0.26 5.58 7.30
CA GLU A 135 1.54 4.97 7.66
C GLU A 135 1.43 3.51 8.10
N CYS A 136 2.33 2.66 7.59
CA CYS A 136 2.39 1.28 8.05
C CYS A 136 2.60 1.25 9.57
N PRO A 137 1.81 0.46 10.32
CA PRO A 137 2.04 0.29 11.75
C PRO A 137 3.47 -0.21 11.97
N ALA A 138 4.17 0.34 12.97
CA ALA A 138 5.58 0.02 13.23
C ALA A 138 5.88 -1.49 13.34
N ASN A 139 4.88 -2.29 13.71
CA ASN A 139 4.98 -3.75 13.87
C ASN A 139 4.28 -4.56 12.77
N ARG A 140 3.74 -3.93 11.71
CA ARG A 140 3.12 -4.65 10.60
C ARG A 140 4.18 -4.96 9.54
N PRO A 141 4.47 -6.24 9.26
CA PRO A 141 5.45 -6.59 8.24
C PRO A 141 4.92 -6.28 6.85
N VAL A 142 5.85 -6.14 5.91
CA VAL A 142 5.60 -6.04 4.47
C VAL A 142 4.75 -7.21 3.97
N LEU A 143 4.92 -8.39 4.57
CA LEU A 143 4.11 -9.58 4.34
C LEU A 143 3.87 -10.30 5.68
N GLN A 144 2.60 -10.47 6.04
CA GLN A 144 2.12 -11.32 7.12
C GLN A 144 1.32 -12.46 6.49
N LEU A 145 1.66 -13.70 6.83
CA LEU A 145 0.89 -14.89 6.47
C LEU A 145 0.21 -15.44 7.72
N ASP A 146 -1.12 -15.58 7.69
CA ASP A 146 -1.93 -16.20 8.73
C ASP A 146 -2.47 -17.54 8.18
N ILE A 147 -1.90 -18.67 8.59
CA ILE A 147 -2.36 -20.01 8.16
C ILE A 147 -3.43 -20.49 9.14
N HIS A 148 -4.62 -20.87 8.65
CA HIS A 148 -5.66 -21.47 9.49
C HIS A 148 -5.42 -22.98 9.61
N GLY A 149 -5.03 -23.46 10.79
CA GLY A 149 -4.89 -24.89 11.07
C GLY A 149 -3.90 -25.20 12.19
N ASP A 150 -2.77 -24.50 12.21
CA ASP A 150 -1.74 -24.57 13.25
C ASP A 150 -1.46 -23.13 13.69
N GLY A 151 -1.49 -22.83 14.99
CA GLY A 151 -1.57 -21.48 15.56
C GLY A 151 -0.75 -20.40 14.83
N LYS A 152 -1.31 -19.18 14.72
CA LYS A 152 -0.76 -17.97 14.08
C LYS A 152 0.78 -17.95 14.04
N GLY A 153 1.36 -18.49 12.98
CA GLY A 153 2.81 -18.57 12.79
C GLY A 153 3.30 -17.36 12.01
N TRP A 154 4.15 -16.55 12.64
CA TRP A 154 4.88 -15.49 11.95
C TRP A 154 6.00 -16.13 11.12
N ILE A 155 5.85 -16.19 9.81
CA ILE A 155 6.96 -16.56 8.92
C ILE A 155 7.56 -15.25 8.41
N THR A 156 8.64 -14.80 9.04
CA THR A 156 9.48 -13.75 8.47
C THR A 156 10.13 -14.29 7.19
N PRO A 157 10.07 -13.57 6.05
CA PRO A 157 10.84 -13.96 4.87
C PRO A 157 12.33 -13.99 5.24
N GLY A 158 13.03 -15.03 4.79
CA GLY A 158 14.48 -15.14 4.95
C GLY A 158 15.18 -13.87 4.47
N SER A 159 16.06 -13.37 5.33
CA SER A 159 17.02 -12.30 5.10
C SER A 159 17.83 -12.47 3.82
#